data_AF-A0A4S8K629-F1
#
_entry.id   AF-A0A4S8K629-F1
#
_cell.length_a   1.000
_cell.length_b   1.000
_cell.length_c   1.000
_cell.angle_alpha   90.00
_cell.angle_beta   90.00
_cell.angle_gamma   90.00
#
_symmetry.space_group_name_H-M   'P 1'
#
loop_
_entity.id
_entity.type
_entity.pdbx_description
1 polymer ?
#
loop_
_entity_poly.entity_id
_entity_poly.type
_entity_poly.pdbx_seq_one_letter_code
_entity_poly.pdbx_strand_id
1 'polypeptide(L)'
;MAQVKVQAIASMLQSKDTIPPEFVRMEDEQPGATTYRGPAPAVPVIDLADTDRVVDAIADASREWGIFQLVNHGIPAAVIGELQRVGREFFELPQEEKEAYAADPRSGSIEGYGTQIQKDPNGKKAWGDYLFHNVWPPSRINHGMWPRLEGSALKKALGGEEMDMLLKINYYPPCPRPDLALGVVAHSDLSAVTILVPSDVPGLQISKDDRWIDIDYVPGALIIHIGDQIEILSNGKYKSVLHRATVNKEKVRISWPVFCSPPPEMMVGPLPQFVSDQNPAKYKTKKYKDYQYCKLNKLPQ
;
A
#
# COMPACT_ATOMS: atom_id res chain seq x y z
N MET A 1 -0.68 -28.54 -1.68
CA MET A 1 -1.72 -28.16 -0.69
C MET A 1 -2.09 -26.71 -0.94
N ALA A 2 -3.37 -26.35 -0.90
CA ALA A 2 -3.79 -24.96 -1.03
C ALA A 2 -3.25 -24.13 0.14
N GLN A 3 -2.84 -22.89 -0.12
CA GLN A 3 -2.36 -21.99 0.92
C GLN A 3 -3.56 -21.55 1.79
N VAL A 4 -3.51 -21.82 3.09
CA VAL A 4 -4.56 -21.41 4.03
C VAL A 4 -4.52 -19.88 4.17
N LYS A 5 -5.68 -19.22 4.03
CA LYS A 5 -5.84 -17.76 4.15
C LYS A 5 -5.76 -17.32 5.61
N VAL A 6 -5.26 -16.12 5.86
CA VAL A 6 -5.03 -15.62 7.22
C VAL A 6 -6.35 -15.41 7.96
N GLN A 7 -7.42 -15.00 7.27
CA GLN A 7 -8.75 -14.91 7.87
C GLN A 7 -9.24 -16.26 8.43
N ALA A 8 -9.00 -17.36 7.71
CA ALA A 8 -9.34 -18.70 8.20
C ALA A 8 -8.53 -19.09 9.44
N ILE A 9 -7.22 -18.78 9.44
CA ILE A 9 -6.33 -19.00 10.58
C ILE A 9 -6.81 -18.20 11.80
N ALA A 10 -7.12 -16.91 11.62
CA ALA A 10 -7.58 -16.04 12.70
C ALA A 10 -8.87 -16.56 13.34
N SER A 11 -9.84 -17.03 12.54
CA SER A 11 -11.08 -17.63 13.04
C SER A 11 -10.83 -18.88 13.91
N MET A 12 -9.82 -19.69 13.57
CA MET A 12 -9.44 -20.87 14.36
C MET A 12 -8.71 -20.52 15.68
N LEU A 13 -8.20 -19.30 15.80
CA LEU A 13 -7.37 -18.84 16.92
C LEU A 13 -8.10 -17.92 17.90
N GLN A 14 -9.39 -17.60 17.69
CA GLN A 14 -10.14 -16.59 18.46
C GLN A 14 -10.08 -16.76 19.99
N SER A 15 -9.72 -17.94 20.52
CA SER A 15 -9.58 -18.21 21.96
C SER A 15 -8.15 -18.51 22.43
N LYS A 16 -7.14 -18.34 21.56
CA LYS A 16 -5.73 -18.67 21.86
C LYS A 16 -4.88 -17.40 21.86
N ASP A 17 -4.10 -17.16 22.91
CA ASP A 17 -3.17 -16.02 23.01
C ASP A 17 -1.83 -16.27 22.28
N THR A 18 -1.88 -17.03 21.19
CA THR A 18 -0.72 -17.43 20.40
C THR A 18 -1.01 -17.32 18.91
N ILE A 19 0.05 -17.13 18.12
CA ILE A 19 0.00 -17.14 16.65
C ILE A 19 1.04 -18.14 16.10
N PRO A 20 0.84 -18.70 14.90
CA PRO A 20 1.81 -19.63 14.31
C PRO A 20 3.20 -18.97 14.14
N PRO A 21 4.32 -19.71 14.32
CA PRO A 21 5.67 -19.16 14.31
C PRO A 21 6.08 -18.44 13.02
N GLU A 22 5.47 -18.78 11.88
CA GLU A 22 5.72 -18.09 10.62
C GLU A 22 5.22 -16.64 10.62
N PHE A 23 4.29 -16.26 11.50
CA PHE A 23 3.78 -14.89 11.61
C PHE A 23 4.52 -14.05 12.67
N VAL A 24 5.29 -14.69 13.56
CA VAL A 24 6.10 -14.01 14.58
C VAL A 24 7.31 -13.36 13.91
N ARG A 25 7.40 -12.02 13.93
CA ARG A 25 8.53 -11.28 13.37
C ARG A 25 9.81 -11.45 14.20
N MET A 26 10.95 -11.11 13.62
CA MET A 26 12.20 -10.97 14.38
C MET A 26 12.07 -9.80 15.37
N GLU A 27 12.82 -9.86 16.47
CA GLU A 27 12.67 -8.91 17.59
C GLU A 27 12.81 -7.44 17.16
N ASP A 28 13.73 -7.16 16.23
CA ASP A 28 13.99 -5.85 15.62
C ASP A 28 12.92 -5.41 14.59
N GLU A 29 11.91 -6.24 14.35
CA GLU A 29 10.77 -5.94 13.48
C GLU A 29 9.43 -6.00 14.23
N GLN A 30 9.40 -6.52 15.46
CA GLN A 30 8.18 -6.69 16.24
C GLN A 30 7.59 -5.33 16.66
N PRO A 31 6.31 -5.04 16.36
CA PRO A 31 5.69 -3.79 16.76
C PRO A 31 5.75 -3.49 18.26
N GLY A 32 5.69 -4.52 19.11
CA GLY A 32 5.77 -4.39 20.56
C GLY A 32 7.11 -3.82 21.04
N ALA A 33 8.21 -4.18 20.37
CA ALA A 33 9.56 -3.74 20.72
C ALA A 33 9.97 -2.43 20.01
N THR A 34 9.50 -2.23 18.78
CA THR A 34 10.06 -1.23 17.87
C THR A 34 9.20 0.00 17.64
N THR A 35 7.91 -0.04 18.01
CA THR A 35 7.04 1.14 17.87
C THR A 35 7.45 2.21 18.87
N TYR A 36 7.73 3.41 18.38
CA TYR A 36 8.03 4.55 19.22
C TYR A 36 6.77 5.04 19.94
N ARG A 37 6.84 5.18 21.27
CA ARG A 37 5.72 5.58 22.13
C ARG A 37 5.86 6.99 22.72
N GLY A 38 6.91 7.71 22.35
CA GLY A 38 7.13 9.08 22.79
C GLY A 38 6.45 10.12 21.88
N PRO A 39 6.59 11.41 22.20
CA PRO A 39 6.11 12.50 21.35
C PRO A 39 6.77 12.43 19.97
N ALA A 40 5.94 12.34 18.93
CA ALA A 40 6.38 12.29 17.55
C ALA A 40 5.82 13.48 16.77
N PRO A 41 6.55 13.99 15.75
CA PRO A 41 5.99 14.98 14.85
C PRO A 41 4.81 14.37 14.08
N ALA A 42 3.77 15.18 13.84
CA ALA A 42 2.61 14.76 13.08
C ALA A 42 2.90 14.77 11.58
N VAL A 43 2.35 13.79 10.86
CA VAL A 43 2.40 13.76 9.40
C VAL A 43 1.68 15.01 8.85
N PRO A 44 2.28 15.74 7.87
CA PRO A 44 1.68 16.94 7.32
C PRO A 44 0.26 16.71 6.80
N VAL A 45 -0.62 17.67 7.05
CA VAL A 45 -1.98 17.70 6.50
C VAL A 45 -2.04 18.84 5.50
N ILE A 46 -2.43 18.52 4.27
CA ILE A 46 -2.47 19.45 3.14
C ILE A 46 -3.92 19.64 2.72
N ASP A 47 -4.33 20.89 2.65
CA ASP A 47 -5.64 21.27 2.14
C ASP A 47 -5.59 21.51 0.63
N LEU A 48 -6.27 20.67 -0.15
CA LEU A 48 -6.28 20.82 -1.61
C LEU A 48 -7.07 22.07 -2.07
N ALA A 49 -7.92 22.64 -1.22
CA ALA A 49 -8.64 23.87 -1.52
C ALA A 49 -7.77 25.14 -1.35
N ASP A 50 -6.61 25.05 -0.68
CA ASP A 50 -5.66 26.16 -0.54
C ASP A 50 -4.74 26.26 -1.76
N THR A 51 -5.28 26.79 -2.86
CA THR A 51 -4.57 26.86 -4.15
C THR A 51 -3.28 27.68 -4.12
N ASP A 52 -3.14 28.60 -3.15
CA ASP A 52 -1.98 29.49 -3.06
C ASP A 52 -0.75 28.77 -2.50
N ARG A 53 -0.95 27.79 -1.61
CA ARG A 53 0.15 27.10 -0.89
C ARG A 53 0.27 25.61 -1.19
N VAL A 54 -0.73 25.01 -1.85
CA VAL A 54 -0.78 23.54 -2.01
C VAL A 54 0.44 22.97 -2.74
N VAL A 55 0.95 23.66 -3.76
CA VAL A 55 2.10 23.16 -4.54
C VAL A 55 3.36 23.10 -3.67
N ASP A 56 3.63 24.16 -2.92
CA ASP A 56 4.80 24.22 -2.04
C ASP A 56 4.64 23.25 -0.85
N ALA A 57 3.45 23.17 -0.25
CA ALA A 57 3.16 22.24 0.84
C ALA A 57 3.37 20.76 0.40
N ILE A 58 2.89 20.39 -0.79
CA ILE A 58 3.11 19.05 -1.34
C ILE A 58 4.60 18.81 -1.57
N ALA A 59 5.30 19.78 -2.16
CA ALA A 59 6.71 19.64 -2.45
C ALA A 59 7.55 19.48 -1.17
N ASP A 60 7.27 20.27 -0.13
CA ASP A 60 7.99 20.21 1.14
C ASP A 60 7.69 18.93 1.91
N ALA A 61 6.42 18.54 2.02
CA ALA A 61 6.06 17.24 2.63
C ALA A 61 6.69 16.07 1.88
N SER A 62 6.73 16.11 0.54
CA SER A 62 7.37 15.07 -0.27
C SER A 62 8.90 14.99 -0.07
N ARG A 63 9.58 16.11 0.22
CA ARG A 63 11.02 16.16 0.50
C ARG A 63 11.36 15.72 1.91
N GLU A 64 10.56 16.16 2.88
CA GLU A 64 10.86 15.98 4.29
C GLU A 64 10.33 14.66 4.85
N TRP A 65 9.13 14.28 4.41
CA TRP A 65 8.37 13.16 4.93
C TRP A 65 8.20 12.01 3.94
N GLY A 66 8.01 12.32 2.65
CA GLY A 66 7.64 11.31 1.65
C GLY A 66 6.21 10.77 1.81
N ILE A 67 5.42 11.39 2.70
CA ILE A 67 4.04 11.05 3.01
C ILE A 67 3.32 12.29 3.56
N PHE A 68 2.04 12.42 3.25
CA PHE A 68 1.16 13.45 3.80
C PHE A 68 -0.30 13.02 3.76
N GLN A 69 -1.15 13.70 4.54
CA GLN A 69 -2.60 13.54 4.49
C GLN A 69 -3.20 14.66 3.67
N LEU A 70 -4.17 14.35 2.81
CA LEU A 70 -4.83 15.29 1.92
C LEU A 70 -6.30 15.44 2.33
N VAL A 71 -6.73 16.68 2.60
CA VAL A 71 -8.13 17.03 2.90
C VAL A 71 -8.71 17.90 1.78
N ASN A 72 -10.05 18.05 1.78
CA ASN A 72 -10.79 18.80 0.77
C ASN A 72 -10.44 18.41 -0.68
N HIS A 73 -10.11 17.13 -0.89
CA HIS A 73 -9.66 16.56 -2.16
C HIS A 73 -10.75 16.46 -3.24
N GLY A 74 -11.97 16.94 -2.98
CA GLY A 74 -13.08 16.96 -3.94
C GLY A 74 -13.77 15.62 -4.19
N ILE A 75 -13.14 14.47 -3.86
CA ILE A 75 -13.80 13.15 -3.94
C ILE A 75 -14.98 13.09 -2.95
N PRO A 76 -16.21 12.82 -3.42
CA PRO A 76 -17.38 12.75 -2.55
C PRO A 76 -17.25 11.63 -1.52
N ALA A 77 -17.63 11.91 -0.26
CA ALA A 77 -17.61 10.93 0.82
C ALA A 77 -18.43 9.66 0.50
N ALA A 78 -19.52 9.80 -0.26
CA ALA A 78 -20.33 8.67 -0.70
C ALA A 78 -19.56 7.68 -1.60
N VAL A 79 -18.64 8.18 -2.44
CA VAL A 79 -17.79 7.33 -3.30
C VAL A 79 -16.80 6.55 -2.46
N ILE A 80 -16.16 7.21 -1.48
CA ILE A 80 -15.24 6.55 -0.53
C ILE A 80 -16.00 5.50 0.31
N GLY A 81 -17.18 5.86 0.82
CA GLY A 81 -18.03 4.95 1.57
C GLY A 81 -18.44 3.72 0.76
N GLU A 82 -18.76 3.88 -0.52
CA GLU A 82 -19.11 2.77 -1.41
C GLU A 82 -17.90 1.87 -1.70
N LEU A 83 -16.72 2.43 -1.95
CA LEU A 83 -15.48 1.65 -2.08
C LEU A 83 -15.21 0.82 -0.81
N GLN A 84 -15.38 1.42 0.36
CA GLN A 84 -15.19 0.75 1.63
C GLN A 84 -16.22 -0.36 1.86
N ARG A 85 -17.50 -0.10 1.53
CA ARG A 85 -18.59 -1.07 1.64
C ARG A 85 -18.35 -2.28 0.74
N VAL A 86 -18.15 -2.06 -0.56
CA VAL A 86 -17.95 -3.15 -1.54
C VAL A 86 -16.68 -3.95 -1.23
N GLY A 87 -15.61 -3.27 -0.84
CA GLY A 87 -14.37 -3.94 -0.43
C GLY A 87 -14.57 -4.81 0.81
N ARG A 88 -15.33 -4.36 1.80
CA ARG A 88 -15.67 -5.15 2.99
C ARG A 88 -16.53 -6.36 2.62
N GLU A 89 -17.58 -6.16 1.83
CA GLU A 89 -18.49 -7.22 1.40
C GLU A 89 -17.74 -8.36 0.70
N PHE A 90 -16.77 -8.03 -0.16
CA PHE A 90 -15.91 -9.05 -0.78
C PHE A 90 -15.25 -9.97 0.25
N PHE A 91 -14.67 -9.44 1.33
CA PHE A 91 -13.99 -10.26 2.35
C PHE A 91 -14.95 -10.98 3.30
N GLU A 92 -16.21 -10.57 3.35
CA GLU A 92 -17.29 -11.22 4.10
C GLU A 92 -17.93 -12.38 3.31
N LEU A 93 -17.68 -12.49 2.00
CA LEU A 93 -18.11 -13.65 1.20
C LEU A 93 -17.55 -14.97 1.72
N PRO A 94 -18.26 -16.10 1.49
CA PRO A 94 -17.75 -17.43 1.76
C PRO A 94 -16.38 -17.67 1.11
N GLN A 95 -15.54 -18.47 1.77
CA GLN A 95 -14.18 -18.74 1.31
C GLN A 95 -14.15 -19.31 -0.12
N GLU A 96 -15.08 -20.19 -0.48
CA GLU A 96 -15.19 -20.77 -1.82
C GLU A 96 -15.45 -19.71 -2.90
N GLU A 97 -16.34 -18.74 -2.63
CA GLU A 97 -16.61 -17.63 -3.54
C GLU A 97 -15.41 -16.72 -3.71
N LYS A 98 -14.63 -16.48 -2.65
CA LYS A 98 -13.40 -15.69 -2.74
C LYS A 98 -12.29 -16.39 -3.51
N GLU A 99 -12.16 -17.72 -3.40
CA GLU A 99 -11.16 -18.47 -4.17
C GLU A 99 -11.46 -18.48 -5.68
N ALA A 100 -12.70 -18.21 -6.10
CA ALA A 100 -13.02 -18.00 -7.52
C ALA A 100 -12.25 -16.80 -8.11
N TYR A 101 -11.78 -15.87 -7.26
CA TYR A 101 -10.97 -14.72 -7.63
C TYR A 101 -9.49 -14.88 -7.27
N ALA A 102 -9.04 -16.08 -6.88
CA ALA A 102 -7.67 -16.30 -6.43
C ALA A 102 -6.64 -15.87 -7.49
N ALA A 103 -5.56 -15.21 -7.04
CA ALA A 103 -4.46 -14.87 -7.93
C ALA A 103 -3.85 -16.15 -8.52
N ASP A 104 -3.71 -16.20 -9.85
CA ASP A 104 -3.11 -17.33 -10.56
C ASP A 104 -1.63 -17.03 -10.88
N PRO A 105 -0.66 -17.70 -10.21
CA PRO A 105 0.76 -17.50 -10.49
C PRO A 105 1.17 -17.85 -11.92
N ARG A 106 0.37 -18.64 -12.66
CA ARG A 106 0.64 -19.04 -14.04
C ARG A 106 0.19 -17.98 -15.05
N SER A 107 -0.73 -17.10 -14.66
CA SER A 107 -1.29 -16.08 -15.53
C SER A 107 -0.30 -14.96 -15.88
N GLY A 108 0.74 -14.78 -15.07
CA GLY A 108 1.62 -13.61 -15.14
C GLY A 108 0.96 -12.30 -14.70
N SER A 109 -0.30 -12.33 -14.25
CA SER A 109 -1.01 -11.18 -13.69
C SER A 109 -0.74 -11.06 -12.18
N ILE A 110 -0.72 -9.83 -11.69
CA ILE A 110 -0.67 -9.52 -10.25
C ILE A 110 -2.06 -9.49 -9.62
N GLU A 111 -3.12 -9.54 -10.43
CA GLU A 111 -4.50 -9.48 -9.97
C GLU A 111 -4.93 -10.74 -9.22
N GLY A 112 -5.89 -10.55 -8.32
CA GLY A 112 -6.59 -11.63 -7.65
C GLY A 112 -6.43 -11.62 -6.13
N TYR A 113 -7.16 -12.54 -5.53
CA TYR A 113 -7.25 -12.76 -4.10
C TYR A 113 -6.11 -13.65 -3.61
N GLY A 114 -5.43 -13.23 -2.55
CA GLY A 114 -4.25 -13.91 -2.03
C GLY A 114 -3.94 -13.56 -0.60
N THR A 115 -2.86 -14.15 -0.09
CA THR A 115 -2.38 -13.93 1.29
C THR A 115 -0.87 -13.68 1.36
N GLN A 116 -0.15 -13.92 0.25
CA GLN A 116 1.29 -13.71 0.20
C GLN A 116 1.73 -13.21 -1.18
N ILE A 117 2.39 -12.06 -1.21
CA ILE A 117 2.93 -11.44 -2.43
C ILE A 117 4.40 -11.82 -2.64
N GLN A 118 5.19 -11.81 -1.56
CA GLN A 118 6.63 -12.05 -1.60
C GLN A 118 7.01 -13.27 -0.76
N LYS A 119 8.01 -14.01 -1.23
CA LYS A 119 8.67 -15.04 -0.42
C LYS A 119 9.65 -14.34 0.53
N ASP A 120 9.42 -14.50 1.83
CA ASP A 120 10.38 -14.09 2.83
C ASP A 120 11.51 -15.13 2.91
N PRO A 121 12.80 -14.74 2.89
CA PRO A 121 13.93 -15.67 2.95
C PRO A 121 13.93 -16.58 4.19
N ASN A 122 13.34 -16.10 5.29
CA ASN A 122 13.24 -16.83 6.56
C ASN A 122 11.88 -17.55 6.70
N GLY A 123 11.08 -17.61 5.62
CA GLY A 123 9.77 -18.24 5.61
C GLY A 123 8.70 -17.50 6.42
N LYS A 124 8.95 -16.24 6.82
CA LYS A 124 7.98 -15.44 7.56
C LYS A 124 6.83 -14.97 6.67
N LYS A 125 5.65 -14.80 7.26
CA LYS A 125 4.42 -14.38 6.58
C LYS A 125 3.84 -13.13 7.23
N ALA A 126 3.12 -12.36 6.44
CA ALA A 126 2.36 -11.22 6.93
C ALA A 126 0.97 -11.66 7.40
N TRP A 127 0.41 -10.98 8.39
CA TRP A 127 -0.91 -11.25 8.95
C TRP A 127 -1.99 -10.48 8.18
N GLY A 128 -2.30 -10.91 6.97
CA GLY A 128 -3.39 -10.33 6.19
C GLY A 128 -3.62 -11.04 4.87
N ASP A 129 -4.83 -10.89 4.36
CA ASP A 129 -5.21 -11.29 3.01
C ASP A 129 -5.35 -10.04 2.13
N TYR A 130 -5.37 -10.20 0.81
CA TYR A 130 -5.52 -9.09 -0.13
C TYR A 130 -6.32 -9.47 -1.36
N LEU A 131 -6.86 -8.47 -2.04
CA LEU A 131 -7.35 -8.53 -3.41
C LEU A 131 -6.64 -7.45 -4.23
N PHE A 132 -5.99 -7.81 -5.32
CA PHE A 132 -5.47 -6.87 -6.32
C PHE A 132 -6.41 -6.77 -7.51
N HIS A 133 -6.63 -5.56 -8.01
CA HIS A 133 -7.43 -5.34 -9.21
C HIS A 133 -6.94 -4.12 -9.99
N ASN A 134 -6.75 -4.28 -11.30
CA ASN A 134 -6.39 -3.20 -12.21
C ASN A 134 -7.60 -2.29 -12.42
N VAL A 135 -7.48 -1.02 -12.03
CA VAL A 135 -8.58 -0.03 -12.14
C VAL A 135 -8.32 1.01 -13.24
N TRP A 136 -7.11 1.05 -13.79
CA TRP A 136 -6.75 1.89 -14.93
C TRP A 136 -5.47 1.36 -15.61
N PRO A 137 -5.30 1.46 -16.95
CA PRO A 137 -6.21 2.03 -17.94
C PRO A 137 -7.45 1.15 -18.22
N PRO A 138 -8.50 1.68 -18.91
CA PRO A 138 -9.73 0.93 -19.18
C PRO A 138 -9.50 -0.38 -19.92
N SER A 139 -8.48 -0.42 -20.78
CA SER A 139 -8.07 -1.61 -21.54
C SER A 139 -7.55 -2.76 -20.66
N ARG A 140 -7.18 -2.47 -19.40
CA ARG A 140 -6.66 -3.44 -18.44
C ARG A 140 -7.64 -3.79 -17.31
N ILE A 141 -8.81 -3.16 -17.27
CA ILE A 141 -9.82 -3.44 -16.24
C ILE A 141 -10.44 -4.81 -16.51
N ASN A 142 -10.19 -5.77 -15.61
CA ASN A 142 -10.86 -7.05 -15.64
C ASN A 142 -12.27 -6.97 -15.02
N HIS A 143 -13.27 -6.70 -15.86
CA HIS A 143 -14.67 -6.61 -15.42
C HIS A 143 -15.25 -7.92 -14.84
N GLY A 144 -14.57 -9.06 -15.02
CA GLY A 144 -14.96 -10.34 -14.41
C GLY A 144 -14.57 -10.47 -12.93
N MET A 145 -13.75 -9.56 -12.39
CA MET A 145 -13.24 -9.64 -11.01
C MET A 145 -14.14 -9.01 -9.95
N TRP A 146 -15.13 -8.21 -10.34
CA TRP A 146 -16.05 -7.62 -9.36
C TRP A 146 -17.24 -8.57 -9.14
N PRO A 147 -17.72 -8.73 -7.89
CA PRO A 147 -19.04 -9.30 -7.65
C PRO A 147 -20.04 -8.47 -8.47
N ARG A 148 -21.03 -9.12 -9.11
CA ARG A 148 -21.94 -8.60 -10.17
C ARG A 148 -22.57 -7.22 -9.87
N LEU A 149 -21.76 -6.17 -9.89
CA LEU A 149 -22.08 -4.77 -9.66
C LEU A 149 -21.79 -4.05 -10.97
N GLU A 150 -22.80 -3.36 -11.48
CA GLU A 150 -22.80 -2.80 -12.83
C GLU A 150 -21.68 -1.77 -13.03
N GLY A 151 -20.70 -2.11 -13.89
CA GLY A 151 -19.46 -1.36 -14.13
C GLY A 151 -19.60 -0.02 -14.88
N SER A 152 -20.69 0.72 -14.69
CA SER A 152 -20.95 1.99 -15.39
C SER A 152 -20.28 3.21 -14.73
N ALA A 153 -19.99 3.16 -13.42
CA ALA A 153 -19.44 4.29 -12.67
C ALA A 153 -17.94 4.57 -12.91
N LEU A 154 -17.13 3.53 -13.15
CA LEU A 154 -15.66 3.66 -13.31
C LEU A 154 -15.25 4.20 -14.69
N LYS A 155 -16.05 3.99 -15.74
CA LYS A 155 -15.69 4.35 -17.13
C LYS A 155 -15.59 5.85 -17.40
N LYS A 156 -16.24 6.71 -16.61
CA LYS A 156 -16.30 8.16 -16.84
C LYS A 156 -15.29 8.99 -16.04
N ALA A 157 -14.61 8.40 -15.05
CA ALA A 157 -13.92 9.17 -14.01
C ALA A 157 -12.42 9.43 -14.25
N LEU A 158 -11.76 8.72 -15.17
CA LEU A 158 -10.30 8.52 -15.08
C LEU A 158 -9.48 9.00 -16.29
N GLY A 159 -9.99 9.95 -17.10
CA GLY A 159 -9.41 10.41 -18.37
C GLY A 159 -7.89 10.68 -18.45
N GLY A 160 -7.11 9.67 -18.88
CA GLY A 160 -5.77 9.80 -19.48
C GLY A 160 -5.00 8.47 -19.64
N GLU A 161 -4.38 8.17 -20.79
CA GLU A 161 -4.04 6.78 -21.20
C GLU A 161 -2.65 6.22 -20.78
N GLU A 162 -1.80 6.95 -20.05
CA GLU A 162 -0.36 6.59 -19.93
C GLU A 162 0.09 6.01 -18.57
N MET A 163 -0.76 5.94 -17.55
CA MET A 163 -0.42 5.37 -16.23
C MET A 163 -1.17 4.08 -15.94
N ASP A 164 -0.56 3.19 -15.15
CA ASP A 164 -1.24 2.03 -14.58
C ASP A 164 -1.70 2.35 -13.15
N MET A 165 -2.98 2.12 -12.85
CA MET A 165 -3.50 2.19 -11.49
C MET A 165 -3.97 0.81 -11.02
N LEU A 166 -3.34 0.35 -9.94
CA LEU A 166 -3.65 -0.94 -9.31
C LEU A 166 -4.28 -0.66 -7.94
N LEU A 167 -5.54 -1.04 -7.77
CA LEU A 167 -6.18 -1.07 -6.47
C LEU A 167 -5.75 -2.35 -5.74
N LYS A 168 -5.36 -2.20 -4.48
CA LYS A 168 -5.24 -3.31 -3.55
C LYS A 168 -6.18 -3.09 -2.40
N ILE A 169 -6.93 -4.11 -2.03
CA ILE A 169 -7.70 -4.13 -0.80
C ILE A 169 -6.97 -5.06 0.16
N ASN A 170 -6.40 -4.52 1.23
CA ASN A 170 -5.80 -5.36 2.28
C ASN A 170 -6.83 -5.61 3.37
N TYR A 171 -6.92 -6.86 3.83
CA TYR A 171 -7.76 -7.28 4.94
C TYR A 171 -6.90 -7.90 6.04
N TYR A 172 -6.88 -7.25 7.21
CA TYR A 172 -6.15 -7.70 8.38
C TYR A 172 -7.16 -8.17 9.45
N PRO A 173 -7.35 -9.49 9.63
CA PRO A 173 -8.21 -10.00 10.68
C PRO A 173 -7.61 -9.71 12.08
N PRO A 174 -8.43 -9.76 13.15
CA PRO A 174 -7.93 -9.66 14.51
C PRO A 174 -6.78 -10.64 14.76
N CYS A 175 -5.73 -10.15 15.40
CA CYS A 175 -4.52 -10.92 15.68
C CYS A 175 -4.35 -11.09 17.20
N PRO A 176 -4.28 -12.30 17.75
CA PRO A 176 -4.09 -12.49 19.19
C PRO A 176 -2.83 -11.83 19.76
N ARG A 177 -1.78 -11.73 18.93
CA ARG A 177 -0.46 -11.17 19.29
C ARG A 177 -0.03 -10.07 18.30
N PRO A 178 -0.72 -8.90 18.32
CA PRO A 178 -0.41 -7.81 17.40
C PRO A 178 0.95 -7.15 17.67
N ASP A 179 1.51 -7.39 18.86
CA ASP A 179 2.85 -7.01 19.26
C ASP A 179 3.95 -7.79 18.52
N LEU A 180 3.62 -8.98 17.99
CA LEU A 180 4.57 -9.89 17.34
C LEU A 180 4.44 -9.95 15.82
N ALA A 181 3.30 -9.55 15.25
CA ALA A 181 2.98 -9.72 13.83
C ALA A 181 2.81 -8.39 13.10
N LEU A 182 3.09 -8.40 11.81
CA LEU A 182 2.84 -7.28 10.89
C LEU A 182 1.85 -7.72 9.81
N GLY A 183 0.90 -6.84 9.49
CA GLY A 183 0.00 -7.03 8.37
C GLY A 183 0.68 -6.75 7.03
N VAL A 184 1.61 -5.79 7.01
CA VAL A 184 2.55 -5.57 5.91
C VAL A 184 3.90 -5.22 6.52
N VAL A 185 4.96 -5.90 6.06
CA VAL A 185 6.32 -5.66 6.53
C VAL A 185 6.83 -4.29 6.09
N ALA A 186 7.92 -3.83 6.72
CA ALA A 186 8.59 -2.59 6.33
C ALA A 186 8.97 -2.61 4.84
N HIS A 187 8.51 -1.61 4.10
CA HIS A 187 8.82 -1.43 2.69
C HIS A 187 8.66 0.04 2.29
N SER A 188 9.17 0.38 1.11
CA SER A 188 8.78 1.59 0.39
C SER A 188 8.06 1.19 -0.89
N ASP A 189 7.17 2.05 -1.38
CA ASP A 189 6.29 1.71 -2.49
C ASP A 189 7.00 1.73 -3.83
N LEU A 190 6.81 0.67 -4.61
CA LEU A 190 7.33 0.54 -5.97
C LEU A 190 6.78 1.60 -6.93
N SER A 191 5.58 2.10 -6.65
CA SER A 191 4.82 3.04 -7.48
C SER A 191 5.49 4.42 -7.58
N ALA A 192 4.90 5.32 -8.37
CA ALA A 192 5.26 6.73 -8.33
C ALA A 192 4.58 7.42 -7.14
N VAL A 193 3.28 7.19 -6.99
CA VAL A 193 2.46 7.71 -5.89
C VAL A 193 1.49 6.62 -5.46
N THR A 194 1.22 6.53 -4.16
CA THR A 194 0.13 5.70 -3.63
C THR A 194 -0.91 6.58 -2.98
N ILE A 195 -2.17 6.40 -3.38
CA ILE A 195 -3.32 7.06 -2.77
C ILE A 195 -4.01 6.04 -1.88
N LEU A 196 -3.94 6.24 -0.58
CA LEU A 196 -4.49 5.32 0.41
C LEU A 196 -5.76 5.91 1.02
N VAL A 197 -6.87 5.18 0.86
CA VAL A 197 -8.06 5.37 1.69
C VAL A 197 -7.86 4.55 2.98
N PRO A 198 -7.67 5.20 4.15
CA PRO A 198 -7.56 4.48 5.41
C PRO A 198 -8.92 3.93 5.87
N SER A 199 -8.90 2.98 6.80
CA SER A 199 -10.07 2.65 7.64
C SER A 199 -10.02 3.42 8.95
N ASP A 200 -11.11 3.33 9.70
CA ASP A 200 -11.27 3.83 11.07
C ASP A 200 -10.41 3.09 12.11
N VAL A 201 -9.76 1.99 11.73
CA VAL A 201 -8.83 1.24 12.57
C VAL A 201 -7.39 1.65 12.22
N PRO A 202 -6.67 2.36 13.12
CA PRO A 202 -5.28 2.73 12.91
C PRO A 202 -4.37 1.51 12.73
N GLY A 203 -3.25 1.73 12.07
CA GLY A 203 -2.23 0.69 11.93
C GLY A 203 -1.17 0.96 10.88
N LEU A 204 -1.24 2.08 10.16
CA LEU A 204 -0.13 2.51 9.32
C LEU A 204 0.95 3.14 10.20
N GLN A 205 2.19 2.69 10.02
CA GLN A 205 3.38 3.27 10.65
C GLN A 205 4.40 3.67 9.59
N ILE A 206 5.10 4.77 9.83
CA ILE A 206 6.22 5.23 9.00
C ILE A 206 7.52 5.21 9.81
N SER A 207 8.64 5.03 9.13
CA SER A 207 9.96 5.23 9.72
C SER A 207 10.42 6.67 9.48
N LYS A 208 10.61 7.43 10.56
CA LYS A 208 11.14 8.79 10.52
C LYS A 208 12.21 8.92 11.59
N ASP A 209 13.41 9.36 11.19
CA ASP A 209 14.57 9.52 12.08
C ASP A 209 14.85 8.23 12.88
N ASP A 210 14.84 7.10 12.18
CA ASP A 210 15.04 5.73 12.69
C ASP A 210 14.02 5.28 13.75
N ARG A 211 12.84 5.90 13.76
CA ARG A 211 11.73 5.55 14.67
C ARG A 211 10.48 5.17 13.89
N TRP A 212 9.83 4.09 14.32
CA TRP A 212 8.51 3.70 13.83
C TRP A 212 7.42 4.48 14.55
N ILE A 213 6.72 5.33 13.81
CA ILE A 213 5.73 6.28 14.34
C ILE A 213 4.34 5.90 13.81
N ASP A 214 3.37 5.82 14.71
CA ASP A 214 1.95 5.67 14.37
C ASP A 214 1.43 6.97 13.73
N ILE A 215 0.58 6.86 12.71
CA ILE A 215 -0.04 8.03 12.07
C ILE A 215 -1.43 8.27 12.67
N ASP A 216 -1.67 9.50 13.12
CA ASP A 216 -2.99 9.98 13.49
C ASP A 216 -3.79 10.36 12.24
N TYR A 217 -4.88 9.63 11.97
CA TYR A 217 -5.68 9.86 10.78
C TYR A 217 -6.61 11.06 10.94
N VAL A 218 -6.60 11.94 9.96
CA VAL A 218 -7.60 13.01 9.84
C VAL A 218 -8.88 12.45 9.22
N PRO A 219 -10.05 12.62 9.86
CA PRO A 219 -11.31 12.12 9.31
C PRO A 219 -11.57 12.63 7.89
N GLY A 220 -11.87 11.69 6.99
CA GLY A 220 -12.14 12.01 5.58
C GLY A 220 -10.90 12.37 4.75
N ALA A 221 -9.69 12.31 5.32
CA ALA A 221 -8.46 12.53 4.56
C ALA A 221 -8.03 11.28 3.79
N LEU A 222 -7.33 11.51 2.67
CA LEU A 222 -6.54 10.48 1.99
C LEU A 222 -5.11 10.53 2.48
N ILE A 223 -4.43 9.39 2.53
CA ILE A 223 -3.00 9.33 2.83
C ILE A 223 -2.26 9.16 1.51
N ILE A 224 -1.31 10.04 1.22
CA ILE A 224 -0.52 10.03 0.00
C ILE A 224 0.91 9.61 0.33
N HIS A 225 1.40 8.54 -0.28
CA HIS A 225 2.81 8.18 -0.24
C HIS A 225 3.50 8.58 -1.54
N ILE A 226 4.70 9.12 -1.41
CA ILE A 226 5.66 9.21 -2.51
C ILE A 226 6.34 7.86 -2.63
N GLY A 227 6.31 7.28 -3.83
CA GLY A 227 6.95 6.01 -4.12
C GLY A 227 8.31 6.17 -4.79
N ASP A 228 8.98 5.05 -4.99
CA ASP A 228 10.36 5.00 -5.46
C ASP A 228 10.56 5.67 -6.81
N GLN A 229 9.55 5.63 -7.69
CA GLN A 229 9.72 6.19 -9.04
C GLN A 229 9.88 7.72 -8.99
N ILE A 230 9.18 8.40 -8.07
CA ILE A 230 9.36 9.84 -7.87
C ILE A 230 10.70 10.14 -7.19
N GLU A 231 11.15 9.30 -6.25
CA GLU A 231 12.49 9.44 -5.68
C GLU A 231 13.59 9.30 -6.75
N ILE A 232 13.50 8.28 -7.61
CA ILE A 232 14.43 8.03 -8.71
C ILE A 232 14.42 9.18 -9.71
N LEU A 233 13.24 9.57 -10.22
CA LEU A 233 13.07 10.65 -11.19
C LEU A 233 13.63 11.98 -10.66
N SER A 234 13.47 12.23 -9.36
CA SER A 234 13.91 13.46 -8.69
C SER A 234 15.36 13.43 -8.20
N ASN A 235 16.11 12.37 -8.52
CA ASN A 235 17.49 12.13 -8.07
C ASN A 235 17.64 12.22 -6.53
N GLY A 236 16.63 11.72 -5.81
CA GLY A 236 16.58 11.71 -4.35
C GLY A 236 16.12 13.02 -3.70
N LYS A 237 15.55 13.97 -4.48
CA LYS A 237 15.00 15.21 -3.92
C LYS A 237 13.73 14.93 -3.11
N TYR A 238 12.84 14.10 -3.62
CA TYR A 238 11.64 13.62 -2.91
C TYR A 238 11.90 12.22 -2.38
N LYS A 239 11.38 11.90 -1.20
CA LYS A 239 11.72 10.67 -0.48
C LYS A 239 10.61 9.63 -0.58
N SER A 240 10.98 8.40 -0.85
CA SER A 240 10.14 7.22 -0.73
C SER A 240 10.23 6.71 0.70
N VAL A 241 9.18 6.93 1.50
CA VAL A 241 9.23 6.64 2.94
C VAL A 241 9.08 5.16 3.24
N LEU A 242 9.91 4.64 4.13
CA LEU A 242 9.72 3.31 4.70
C LEU A 242 8.48 3.31 5.60
N HIS A 243 7.59 2.36 5.37
CA HIS A 243 6.35 2.23 6.11
C HIS A 243 5.97 0.76 6.27
N ARG A 244 5.12 0.48 7.27
CA ARG A 244 4.61 -0.87 7.59
C ARG A 244 3.17 -0.79 8.08
N ALA A 245 2.47 -1.93 8.08
CA ALA A 245 1.13 -2.01 8.64
C ALA A 245 1.13 -2.94 9.86
N THR A 246 0.73 -2.42 11.01
CA THR A 246 0.43 -3.19 12.22
C THR A 246 -0.98 -3.76 12.14
N VAL A 247 -1.25 -4.71 13.03
CA VAL A 247 -2.55 -5.39 13.15
C VAL A 247 -3.16 -5.11 14.52
N ASN A 248 -4.44 -5.38 14.67
CA ASN A 248 -5.18 -5.07 15.90
C ASN A 248 -5.61 -6.36 16.62
N LYS A 249 -5.72 -6.33 17.95
CA LYS A 249 -6.12 -7.51 18.75
C LYS A 249 -7.59 -7.88 18.56
N GLU A 250 -8.45 -6.89 18.38
CA GLU A 250 -9.91 -7.04 18.49
C GLU A 250 -10.63 -6.72 17.20
N LYS A 251 -10.16 -5.71 16.46
CA LYS A 251 -10.85 -5.16 15.29
C LYS A 251 -10.23 -5.66 14.00
N VAL A 252 -11.09 -5.95 13.01
CA VAL A 252 -10.68 -6.09 11.62
C VAL A 252 -10.22 -4.73 11.10
N ARG A 253 -9.07 -4.68 10.44
CA ARG A 253 -8.61 -3.49 9.71
C ARG A 253 -8.65 -3.78 8.22
N ILE A 254 -9.16 -2.84 7.43
CA ILE A 254 -9.14 -2.90 5.96
C ILE A 254 -8.45 -1.64 5.43
N SER A 255 -7.81 -1.70 4.28
CA SER A 255 -7.25 -0.52 3.62
C SER A 255 -7.30 -0.65 2.11
N TRP A 256 -7.44 0.48 1.40
CA TRP A 256 -7.58 0.52 -0.05
C TRP A 256 -6.52 1.43 -0.69
N PRO A 257 -5.24 1.02 -0.73
CA PRO A 257 -4.23 1.73 -1.52
C PRO A 257 -4.46 1.55 -3.02
N VAL A 258 -4.37 2.65 -3.76
CA VAL A 258 -4.30 2.72 -5.21
C VAL A 258 -2.88 3.11 -5.60
N PHE A 259 -2.18 2.21 -6.28
CA PHE A 259 -0.81 2.41 -6.72
C PHE A 259 -0.79 3.01 -8.12
N CYS A 260 -0.30 4.25 -8.26
CA CYS A 260 -0.12 4.92 -9.55
C CYS A 260 1.31 4.65 -10.03
N SER A 261 1.47 3.83 -11.07
CA SER A 261 2.76 3.35 -11.54
C SER A 261 3.03 3.72 -13.00
N PRO A 262 4.31 3.87 -13.38
CA PRO A 262 4.71 3.92 -14.78
C PRO A 262 4.34 2.63 -15.53
N PRO A 263 4.17 2.67 -16.86
CA PRO A 263 4.05 1.47 -17.67
C PRO A 263 5.27 0.55 -17.53
N PRO A 264 5.12 -0.79 -17.62
CA PRO A 264 6.20 -1.76 -17.43
C PRO A 264 7.45 -1.52 -18.28
N GLU A 265 7.28 -1.08 -19.53
CA GLU A 265 8.38 -0.85 -20.48
C GLU A 265 9.00 0.55 -20.37
N MET A 266 8.43 1.45 -19.57
CA MET A 266 8.93 2.81 -19.43
C MET A 266 10.32 2.80 -18.79
N MET A 267 11.26 3.54 -19.40
CA MET A 267 12.57 3.79 -18.82
C MET A 267 12.45 4.86 -17.74
N VAL A 268 12.81 4.52 -16.51
CA VAL A 268 12.79 5.42 -15.36
C VAL A 268 14.21 5.62 -14.86
N GLY A 269 14.60 6.87 -14.67
CA GLY A 269 15.91 7.28 -14.16
C GLY A 269 15.89 8.77 -13.79
N PRO A 270 16.97 9.31 -13.20
CA PRO A 270 17.05 10.72 -12.81
C PRO A 270 16.77 11.66 -13.99
N LEU A 271 15.85 12.60 -13.81
CA LEU A 271 15.56 13.59 -14.85
C LEU A 271 16.74 14.57 -14.98
N PRO A 272 17.08 15.04 -16.20
CA PRO A 272 18.27 15.86 -16.43
C PRO A 272 18.35 17.12 -15.55
N GLN A 273 17.22 17.75 -15.25
CA GLN A 273 17.18 18.95 -14.40
C GLN A 273 17.56 18.71 -12.93
N PHE A 274 17.61 17.45 -12.48
CA PHE A 274 18.02 17.07 -11.13
C PHE A 274 19.45 16.49 -11.10
N VAL A 275 20.17 16.51 -12.22
CA VAL A 275 21.52 16.01 -12.35
C VAL A 275 22.46 17.15 -12.74
N SER A 276 23.58 17.28 -12.03
CA SER A 276 24.64 18.26 -12.29
C SER A 276 25.97 17.74 -11.76
N ASP A 277 27.06 18.45 -12.01
CA ASP A 277 28.38 18.11 -11.47
C ASP A 277 28.39 18.10 -9.93
N GLN A 278 27.58 18.97 -9.30
CA GLN A 278 27.43 19.03 -7.83
C GLN A 278 26.41 18.02 -7.28
N ASN A 279 25.52 17.48 -8.12
CA ASN A 279 24.55 16.44 -7.76
C ASN A 279 24.51 15.36 -8.86
N PRO A 280 25.50 14.46 -8.91
CA PRO A 280 25.56 13.43 -9.94
C PRO A 280 24.36 12.46 -9.83
N ALA A 281 24.10 11.71 -10.90
CA ALA A 281 23.03 10.72 -10.91
C ALA A 281 23.27 9.64 -9.84
N LYS A 282 22.34 9.53 -8.89
CA LYS A 282 22.38 8.54 -7.78
C LYS A 282 21.73 7.21 -8.16
N TYR A 283 20.92 7.21 -9.21
CA TYR A 283 20.15 6.06 -9.67
C TYR A 283 20.45 5.76 -11.14
N LYS A 284 20.40 4.48 -11.51
CA LYS A 284 20.54 4.03 -12.89
C LYS A 284 19.20 4.07 -13.61
N THR A 285 19.21 4.45 -14.89
CA THR A 285 18.03 4.34 -15.75
C THR A 285 17.77 2.89 -16.14
N LYS A 286 16.56 2.39 -15.93
CA LYS A 286 16.14 1.04 -16.33
C LYS A 286 14.63 0.98 -16.59
N LYS A 287 14.15 -0.13 -17.16
CA LYS A 287 12.70 -0.33 -17.33
C LYS A 287 12.03 -0.53 -15.98
N TYR A 288 10.82 0.01 -15.81
CA TYR A 288 10.08 -0.13 -14.57
C TYR A 288 9.85 -1.60 -14.17
N LYS A 289 9.52 -2.47 -15.12
CA LYS A 289 9.35 -3.91 -14.85
C LYS A 289 10.62 -4.58 -14.32
N ASP A 290 11.80 -4.15 -14.78
CA ASP A 290 13.08 -4.70 -14.36
C ASP A 290 13.41 -4.21 -12.94
N TYR A 291 13.09 -2.95 -12.63
CA TYR A 291 13.16 -2.40 -11.27
C TYR A 291 12.27 -3.19 -10.29
N GLN A 292 11.00 -3.41 -10.67
CA GLN A 292 10.05 -4.19 -9.88
C GLN A 292 10.55 -5.60 -9.63
N TYR A 293 11.01 -6.28 -10.69
CA TYR A 293 11.57 -7.63 -10.57
C TYR A 293 12.76 -7.66 -9.61
N CYS A 294 13.73 -6.74 -9.76
CA CYS A 294 14.88 -6.68 -8.87
C CYS A 294 14.46 -6.41 -7.41
N LYS A 295 13.54 -5.48 -7.17
CA LYS A 295 13.16 -5.08 -5.81
C LYS A 295 12.35 -6.17 -5.11
N LEU A 296 11.40 -6.79 -5.79
CA LEU A 296 10.59 -7.90 -5.25
C LEU A 296 11.43 -9.15 -4.95
N ASN A 297 12.51 -9.37 -5.70
CA ASN A 297 13.42 -10.51 -5.51
C ASN A 297 14.68 -10.16 -4.70
N LYS A 298 14.76 -8.95 -4.11
CA LYS A 298 15.91 -8.47 -3.33
C LYS A 298 17.24 -8.57 -4.10
N LEU A 299 17.21 -8.34 -5.40
CA LEU A 299 18.38 -8.30 -6.28
C LEU A 299 19.00 -6.88 -6.31
N PRO A 300 20.30 -6.76 -6.62
CA PRO A 300 20.95 -5.47 -6.80
C PRO A 300 20.23 -4.57 -7.82
N GLN A 301 20.18 -3.27 -7.51
CA GLN A 301 19.59 -2.23 -8.36
C GLN A 301 20.66 -1.49 -9.20
#